data_AF-A0AAD2DVN9-F1
#
_entry.id   AF-A0AAD2DVN9-F1
#
_cell.length_a   1.000
_cell.length_b   1.000
_cell.length_c   1.000
_cell.angle_alpha   90.00
_cell.angle_beta   90.00
_cell.angle_gamma   90.00
#
_symmetry.space_group_name_H-M   'P 1'
#
loop_
_entity.id
_entity.type
_entity.pdbx_description
1 polymer ?
#
loop_
_entity_poly.entity_id
_entity_poly.type
_entity_poly.pdbx_seq_one_letter_code
_entity_poly.pdbx_strand_id
1 'polypeptide(L)'
;MENCINVSSFSIPNPFKKKHKPLPIETLFKLPSLLPSWPQGEGFASGIIDLGGLQVCQVSTFSKVWVTHEGGPDNLGATFFEPSSVPDGFSLLGFYSQSNNRPLCGWVLVGKDAKKEGALKEPIDYTLVWSSESLKIK
;
A
#
# COMPACT_ATOMS: atom_id res chain seq x y z
N MET A 1 7.22 -9.48 -11.72
CA MET A 1 6.99 -9.62 -10.26
C MET A 1 8.31 -9.33 -9.55
N GLU A 2 8.71 -8.08 -9.59
CA GLU A 2 9.83 -7.48 -8.86
C GLU A 2 9.64 -5.99 -9.09
N ASN A 3 9.28 -5.24 -8.05
CA ASN A 3 9.35 -3.79 -8.06
C ASN A 3 9.22 -3.29 -6.62
N CYS A 4 10.36 -3.23 -5.93
CA CYS A 4 10.50 -2.46 -4.70
C CYS A 4 10.72 -1.00 -5.12
N ILE A 5 9.66 -0.21 -5.20
CA ILE A 5 9.72 1.17 -5.72
C ILE A 5 9.91 2.18 -4.58
N ASN A 6 10.62 3.24 -4.92
CA ASN A 6 11.16 4.29 -4.08
C ASN A 6 10.07 5.19 -3.46
N VAL A 7 10.16 5.45 -2.15
CA VAL A 7 9.36 6.47 -1.46
C VAL A 7 10.19 7.75 -1.39
N SER A 8 9.81 8.78 -2.13
CA SER A 8 10.42 10.10 -2.01
C SER A 8 9.95 10.77 -0.70
N SER A 9 10.81 10.78 0.31
CA SER A 9 10.61 11.60 1.51
C SER A 9 11.20 13.00 1.30
N PHE A 10 10.36 14.03 1.16
CA PHE A 10 10.81 15.41 1.32
C PHE A 10 10.97 15.70 2.81
N SER A 11 12.20 15.98 3.25
CA SER A 11 12.50 16.40 4.62
C SER A 11 12.92 17.87 4.66
N ILE A 12 12.04 18.73 5.17
CA ILE A 12 12.40 20.08 5.63
C ILE A 12 13.01 19.94 7.03
N PRO A 13 14.23 20.44 7.31
CA PRO A 13 14.85 20.27 8.61
C PRO A 13 14.22 21.21 9.64
N ASN A 14 13.57 20.64 10.66
CA ASN A 14 13.10 21.37 11.84
C ASN A 14 14.00 21.00 13.05
N PRO A 15 14.62 21.97 13.75
CA PRO A 15 15.72 21.71 14.69
C PRO A 15 15.33 21.08 16.05
N PHE A 16 14.07 20.66 16.25
CA PHE A 16 13.57 20.15 17.54
C PHE A 16 13.09 18.69 17.55
N LYS A 17 13.43 17.87 16.55
CA LYS A 17 13.03 16.45 16.57
C LYS A 17 14.02 15.59 17.39
N LYS A 18 13.55 15.06 18.53
CA LYS A 18 14.15 13.88 19.17
C LYS A 18 14.32 12.81 18.09
N LYS A 19 15.52 12.27 17.89
CA LYS A 19 15.79 11.19 16.93
C LYS A 19 15.09 9.92 17.43
N HIS A 20 13.84 9.72 17.04
CA HIS A 20 13.17 8.43 17.19
C HIS A 20 13.88 7.43 16.29
N LYS A 21 14.15 6.22 16.80
CA LYS A 21 14.55 5.11 15.93
C LYS A 21 13.42 4.89 14.90
N PRO A 22 13.73 4.74 13.60
CA PRO A 22 12.71 4.48 12.60
C PRO A 22 12.01 3.16 12.93
N LEU A 23 10.68 3.14 12.78
CA LEU A 23 9.90 1.92 12.95
C LEU A 23 10.20 0.96 11.80
N PRO A 24 10.14 -0.37 12.02
CA PRO A 24 10.32 -1.34 10.94
C PRO A 24 9.49 -1.05 9.69
N ILE A 25 8.24 -0.59 9.86
CA ILE A 25 7.33 -0.23 8.76
C ILE A 25 7.83 0.86 7.82
N GLU A 26 8.81 1.67 8.24
CA GLU A 26 9.46 2.69 7.42
C GLU A 26 10.55 2.11 6.51
N THR A 27 10.80 0.82 6.62
CA THR A 27 11.73 0.06 5.79
C THR A 27 10.97 -0.92 4.91
N LEU A 28 11.56 -1.29 3.77
CA LEU A 28 11.00 -2.30 2.87
C LEU A 28 11.47 -3.70 3.27
N PHE A 29 10.58 -4.69 3.16
CA PHE A 29 10.98 -6.09 3.29
C PHE A 29 12.00 -6.45 2.20
N LYS A 30 13.07 -7.12 2.62
CA LYS A 30 14.11 -7.65 1.74
C LYS A 30 14.21 -9.14 1.99
N LEU A 31 14.23 -9.92 0.91
CA LEU A 31 14.51 -11.35 1.00
C LEU A 31 15.91 -11.58 1.59
N PRO A 32 16.09 -12.65 2.38
CA PRO A 32 17.38 -12.97 2.99
C PRO A 32 18.46 -13.32 1.95
N SER A 33 18.04 -13.70 0.74
CA SER A 33 18.89 -13.99 -0.41
C SER A 33 18.23 -13.48 -1.69
N LEU A 34 19.02 -13.32 -2.76
CA LEU A 34 18.50 -13.00 -4.08
C LEU A 34 17.57 -14.13 -4.57
N LEU A 35 16.56 -13.75 -5.37
CA LEU A 35 15.75 -14.72 -6.08
C LEU A 35 16.62 -15.48 -7.10
N PRO A 36 16.36 -16.78 -7.33
CA PRO A 36 17.02 -17.52 -8.39
C PRO A 36 16.67 -16.89 -9.74
N SER A 37 17.60 -16.98 -10.71
CA SER A 37 17.34 -16.53 -12.08
C SER A 37 16.24 -17.42 -12.70
N TRP A 38 15.06 -16.86 -12.92
CA TRP A 38 14.00 -17.54 -13.66
C TRP A 38 14.26 -17.45 -15.17
N PRO A 39 13.99 -18.50 -15.95
CA PRO A 39 14.06 -18.42 -17.40
C PRO A 39 13.06 -17.38 -17.92
N GLN A 40 13.42 -16.69 -19.01
CA GLN A 40 12.51 -15.77 -19.68
C GLN A 40 11.30 -16.56 -20.20
N GLY A 41 10.10 -16.21 -19.74
CA GLY A 41 8.86 -16.86 -20.15
C GLY A 41 8.23 -16.24 -21.40
N GLU A 42 7.34 -16.98 -22.06
CA GLU A 42 6.59 -16.58 -23.26
C GLU A 42 5.31 -15.78 -22.93
N GLY A 43 5.36 -14.87 -21.94
CA GLY A 43 4.24 -13.96 -21.64
C GLY A 43 3.23 -14.41 -20.57
N PHE A 44 3.55 -15.41 -19.76
CA PHE A 44 2.77 -15.70 -18.54
C PHE A 44 2.93 -14.54 -17.54
N ALA A 45 1.80 -14.04 -17.01
CA ALA A 45 1.70 -12.94 -16.05
C ALA A 45 2.05 -11.53 -16.59
N SER A 46 1.21 -10.98 -17.47
CA SER A 46 1.21 -9.55 -17.88
C SER A 46 1.01 -8.55 -16.74
N GLY A 47 0.75 -9.04 -15.52
CA GLY A 47 0.40 -8.23 -14.34
C GLY A 47 -1.07 -7.82 -14.29
N ILE A 48 -1.85 -8.08 -15.35
CA ILE A 48 -3.28 -7.80 -15.42
C ILE A 48 -4.03 -9.12 -15.61
N ILE A 49 -5.05 -9.35 -14.78
CA ILE A 49 -5.92 -10.52 -14.84
C ILE A 49 -7.33 -10.05 -15.20
N ASP A 50 -7.95 -10.66 -16.21
CA ASP A 50 -9.35 -10.40 -16.56
C ASP A 50 -10.26 -11.44 -15.88
N LEU A 51 -11.17 -10.96 -15.02
CA LEU A 51 -12.13 -11.75 -14.26
C LEU A 51 -13.53 -11.72 -14.92
N GLY A 52 -13.60 -11.72 -16.25
CA GLY A 52 -14.86 -11.77 -17.00
C GLY A 52 -15.41 -10.40 -17.43
N GLY A 53 -14.55 -9.37 -17.50
CA GLY A 53 -14.90 -7.98 -17.77
C GLY A 53 -14.38 -7.00 -16.72
N LEU A 54 -14.01 -7.53 -15.55
CA LEU A 54 -13.26 -6.80 -14.52
C LEU A 54 -11.77 -7.14 -14.64
N GLN A 55 -10.98 -6.20 -15.15
CA GLN A 55 -9.54 -6.33 -15.12
C GLN A 55 -8.99 -5.90 -13.77
N VAL A 56 -8.07 -6.67 -13.19
CA VAL A 56 -7.37 -6.33 -11.95
C VAL A 56 -5.86 -6.40 -12.13
N CYS A 57 -5.13 -5.52 -11.45
CA CYS A 57 -3.68 -5.59 -11.37
C CYS A 57 -3.19 -5.24 -9.97
N GLN A 58 -1.99 -5.69 -9.63
CA GLN A 58 -1.37 -5.41 -8.34
C GLN A 58 -0.67 -4.06 -8.32
N VAL A 59 -0.86 -3.31 -7.24
CA VAL A 59 -0.08 -2.13 -6.89
C VAL A 59 0.63 -2.38 -5.57
N SER A 60 1.96 -2.25 -5.57
CA SER A 60 2.83 -2.43 -4.40
C SER A 60 3.52 -1.12 -3.96
N THR A 61 3.12 0.01 -4.55
CA THR A 61 3.59 1.34 -4.16
C THR A 61 2.56 2.08 -3.35
N PHE A 62 3.06 2.81 -2.35
CA PHE A 62 2.21 3.35 -1.31
C PHE A 62 2.66 4.73 -0.86
N SER A 63 1.69 5.57 -0.53
CA SER A 63 1.82 6.82 0.21
C SER A 63 1.23 6.64 1.60
N LYS A 64 1.97 7.05 2.65
CA LYS A 64 1.48 7.00 4.03
C LYS A 64 0.35 8.02 4.21
N VAL A 65 -0.84 7.58 4.64
CA VAL A 65 -1.98 8.48 4.90
C VAL A 65 -2.21 8.72 6.39
N TRP A 66 -1.97 7.72 7.23
CA TRP A 66 -2.16 7.84 8.67
C TRP A 66 -1.32 6.82 9.43
N VAL A 67 -0.97 7.13 10.68
CA VAL A 67 -0.21 6.25 11.57
C VAL A 67 -0.65 6.45 13.02
N THR A 68 -0.66 5.36 13.78
CA THR A 68 -0.65 5.37 15.24
C THR A 68 0.60 4.68 15.74
N HIS A 69 1.16 5.16 16.85
CA HIS A 69 2.39 4.62 17.45
C HIS A 69 2.11 3.79 18.71
N GLU A 70 0.85 3.51 19.01
CA GLU A 70 0.41 2.79 20.21
C GLU A 70 -0.62 1.71 19.84
N GLY A 71 -0.72 0.68 20.68
CA GLY A 71 -1.57 -0.49 20.43
C GLY A 71 -0.96 -1.49 19.45
N GLY A 72 -1.70 -2.58 19.19
CA GLY A 72 -1.26 -3.66 18.30
C GLY A 72 -0.03 -4.44 18.80
N PRO A 73 0.59 -5.26 17.93
CA PRO A 73 1.80 -6.01 18.26
C PRO A 73 2.95 -5.10 18.68
N ASP A 74 3.66 -5.48 19.74
CA ASP A 74 4.77 -4.74 20.35
C ASP A 74 4.44 -3.32 20.82
N ASN A 75 3.14 -2.97 20.88
CA ASN A 75 2.65 -1.62 21.18
C ASN A 75 3.25 -0.55 20.24
N LEU A 76 3.51 -0.91 18.98
CA LEU A 76 4.07 0.01 17.99
C LEU A 76 3.01 0.62 17.08
N GLY A 77 1.76 0.20 17.20
CA GLY A 77 0.63 0.67 16.39
C GLY A 77 0.63 0.12 14.97
N ALA A 78 -0.01 0.86 14.06
CA ALA A 78 -0.20 0.48 12.66
C ALA A 78 -0.10 1.71 11.74
N THR A 79 0.24 1.47 10.48
CA THR A 79 0.31 2.48 9.44
C THR A 79 -0.67 2.13 8.32
N PHE A 80 -1.36 3.14 7.82
CA PHE A 80 -2.31 3.05 6.72
C PHE A 80 -1.74 3.77 5.50
N PHE A 81 -2.00 3.17 4.34
CA PHE A 81 -1.36 3.50 3.09
C PHE A 81 -2.35 3.58 1.94
N GLU A 82 -2.23 4.65 1.14
CA GLU A 82 -2.90 4.80 -0.14
C GLU A 82 -2.00 4.27 -1.27
N PRO A 83 -2.52 3.49 -2.23
CA PRO A 83 -1.77 3.08 -3.41
C PRO A 83 -1.36 4.30 -4.26
N SER A 84 -0.08 4.43 -4.62
CA SER A 84 0.44 5.67 -5.24
C SER A 84 0.76 5.58 -6.74
N SER A 85 0.84 4.38 -7.32
CA SER A 85 1.11 4.19 -8.76
C SER A 85 0.00 3.39 -9.43
N VAL A 86 -1.23 3.87 -9.31
CA VAL A 86 -2.40 3.26 -9.95
C VAL A 86 -2.32 3.48 -11.47
N PRO A 87 -2.39 2.42 -12.30
CA PRO A 87 -2.32 2.57 -13.76
C PRO A 87 -3.52 3.29 -14.35
N ASP A 88 -3.33 3.93 -15.50
CA ASP A 88 -4.38 4.69 -16.19
C ASP A 88 -5.62 3.85 -16.49
N GLY A 89 -6.79 4.39 -16.14
CA GLY A 89 -8.08 3.74 -16.32
C GLY A 89 -8.39 2.64 -15.30
N PHE A 90 -7.52 2.40 -14.31
CA PHE A 90 -7.85 1.60 -13.14
C PHE A 90 -8.32 2.50 -11.99
N SER A 91 -9.21 1.96 -11.16
CA SER A 91 -9.81 2.56 -9.98
C SER A 91 -9.33 1.84 -8.73
N LEU A 92 -9.15 2.59 -7.64
CA LEU A 92 -8.82 2.01 -6.34
C LEU A 92 -9.95 1.13 -5.85
N LEU A 93 -9.62 -0.07 -5.36
CA LEU A 93 -10.56 -0.96 -4.68
C LEU A 93 -10.37 -0.97 -3.15
N GLY A 94 -9.27 -0.39 -2.65
CA GLY A 94 -8.97 -0.34 -1.23
C GLY A 94 -7.59 0.22 -0.91
N PHE A 95 -7.38 0.43 0.39
CA PHE A 95 -6.14 0.91 0.97
C PHE A 95 -5.41 -0.24 1.66
N TYR A 96 -4.12 -0.08 1.92
CA TYR A 96 -3.33 -1.09 2.63
C TYR A 96 -3.06 -0.65 4.08
N SER A 97 -3.01 -1.60 5.00
CA SER A 97 -2.56 -1.32 6.38
C SER A 97 -1.72 -2.47 6.90
N GLN A 98 -0.76 -2.15 7.77
CA GLN A 98 0.14 -3.12 8.38
C GLN A 98 0.58 -2.65 9.77
N SER A 99 0.84 -3.60 10.66
CA SER A 99 1.43 -3.32 11.97
C SER A 99 2.84 -2.74 11.83
N ASN A 100 3.18 -1.82 12.72
CA ASN A 100 4.41 -1.06 12.64
C ASN A 100 5.67 -1.87 12.99
N ASN A 101 5.49 -3.06 13.58
CA ASN A 101 6.56 -3.93 14.03
C ASN A 101 7.22 -4.77 12.92
N ARG A 102 6.82 -4.59 11.66
CA ARG A 102 7.38 -5.30 10.50
C ARG A 102 7.72 -4.36 9.35
N PRO A 103 8.76 -4.67 8.55
CA PRO A 103 9.02 -3.99 7.28
C PRO A 103 7.82 -4.02 6.37
N LEU A 104 7.57 -2.94 5.63
CA LEU A 104 6.48 -2.84 4.66
C LEU A 104 6.59 -3.96 3.63
N CYS A 105 5.54 -4.78 3.57
CA CYS A 105 5.44 -5.93 2.68
C CYS A 105 3.98 -6.18 2.32
N GLY A 106 3.52 -5.55 1.25
CA GLY A 106 2.12 -5.66 0.83
C GLY A 106 1.88 -5.21 -0.59
N TRP A 107 0.66 -5.47 -1.04
CA TRP A 107 0.11 -5.03 -2.32
C TRP A 107 -1.40 -4.96 -2.17
N VAL A 108 -2.04 -4.17 -3.04
CA VAL A 108 -3.50 -4.18 -3.21
C VAL A 108 -3.84 -4.46 -4.66
N LEU A 109 -5.11 -4.76 -4.93
CA LEU A 109 -5.65 -4.78 -6.28
C LEU A 109 -6.28 -3.43 -6.61
N VAL A 110 -6.09 -3.01 -7.85
CA VAL A 110 -6.89 -1.96 -8.49
C VAL A 110 -7.67 -2.58 -9.64
N GLY A 111 -8.83 -2.03 -9.94
CA GLY A 111 -9.79 -2.62 -10.87
C GLY A 111 -10.09 -1.72 -12.07
N LYS A 112 -10.39 -2.29 -13.22
CA LYS A 112 -10.86 -1.58 -14.41
C LYS A 112 -12.04 -2.32 -15.01
N ASP A 113 -13.13 -1.59 -15.29
CA ASP A 113 -14.23 -2.11 -16.08
C ASP A 113 -13.83 -2.11 -17.56
N ALA A 114 -13.42 -3.28 -18.07
CA ALA A 114 -12.89 -3.43 -19.41
C ALA A 114 -13.99 -3.38 -20.48
N LYS A 115 -15.19 -3.86 -20.15
CA LYS A 115 -16.33 -3.91 -21.08
C LYS A 115 -17.26 -2.70 -20.96
N LYS A 116 -17.09 -1.88 -19.92
CA LYS A 116 -17.99 -0.76 -19.57
C LYS A 116 -19.43 -1.25 -19.33
N GLU A 117 -19.55 -2.47 -18.79
CA GLU A 117 -20.83 -3.14 -18.51
C GLU A 117 -21.29 -2.91 -17.07
N GLY A 118 -20.60 -2.05 -16.31
CA GLY A 118 -20.95 -1.71 -14.93
C GLY A 118 -20.29 -2.63 -13.90
N ALA A 119 -19.13 -3.21 -14.22
CA ALA A 119 -18.36 -4.03 -13.29
C ALA A 119 -17.82 -3.21 -12.10
N LEU A 120 -17.63 -1.90 -12.30
CA LEU A 120 -17.25 -0.95 -11.27
C LEU A 120 -18.19 0.25 -11.28
N LYS A 121 -18.44 0.80 -10.09
CA LYS A 121 -19.22 2.02 -9.90
C LYS A 121 -18.60 2.83 -8.77
N GLU A 122 -18.58 4.15 -8.94
CA GLU A 122 -18.11 5.05 -7.89
C GLU A 122 -19.01 4.94 -6.65
N PRO A 123 -18.41 4.95 -5.44
CA PRO A 123 -19.17 5.03 -4.21
C PRO A 123 -19.94 6.36 -4.16
N ILE A 124 -21.18 6.29 -3.68
CA ILE A 124 -22.07 7.45 -3.61
C ILE A 124 -21.77 8.31 -2.39
N ASP A 125 -21.38 7.67 -1.28
CA ASP A 125 -21.08 8.33 -0.01
C ASP A 125 -20.21 7.42 0.88
N TYR A 126 -19.70 7.97 1.98
CA TYR A 126 -18.92 7.26 2.99
C TYR A 126 -19.49 7.50 4.39
N THR A 127 -19.68 6.43 5.15
CA THR A 127 -20.00 6.51 6.58
C THR A 127 -18.73 6.41 7.40
N LEU A 128 -18.49 7.38 8.29
CA LEU A 128 -17.39 7.31 9.24
C LEU A 128 -17.59 6.14 10.20
N VAL A 129 -16.73 5.12 10.10
CA VAL A 129 -16.75 3.97 11.02
C VAL A 129 -15.98 4.29 12.31
N TRP A 130 -14.88 5.05 12.22
CA TRP A 130 -14.04 5.38 13.37
C TRP A 130 -13.12 6.58 13.08
N SER A 131 -12.79 7.36 14.13
CA SER A 131 -11.81 8.44 14.08
C SER A 131 -10.98 8.50 15.37
N SER A 132 -9.70 8.85 15.25
CA SER A 132 -8.83 9.14 16.40
C SER A 132 -8.96 10.56 16.93
N GLU A 133 -9.77 11.43 16.30
CA GLU A 133 -9.83 12.87 16.59
C GLU A 133 -10.18 13.18 18.05
N SER A 134 -11.08 12.39 18.66
CA SER A 134 -11.45 12.54 20.07
C SER A 134 -10.55 11.76 21.05
N LEU A 135 -9.53 11.06 20.55
CA LEU A 135 -8.67 10.18 21.34
C LEU A 135 -7.27 10.78 21.48
N LYS A 136 -6.68 10.65 22.68
CA LYS A 136 -5.30 11.10 22.94
C LYS A 136 -4.29 10.05 22.51
N ILE A 137 -4.29 9.71 21.23
CA ILE A 137 -3.34 8.76 20.62
C ILE A 137 -2.13 9.54 20.12
N LYS A 138 -0.91 9.07 20.44
CA LYS A 138 0.35 9.70 20.03
C LYS A 138 0.84 9.26 18.64
#